data_AF-B1TF45-F1
#
_entry.id   AF-B1TF45-F1
#
_cell.length_a   1.000
_cell.length_b   1.000
_cell.length_c   1.000
_cell.angle_alpha   90.00
_cell.angle_beta   90.00
_cell.angle_gamma   90.00
#
_symmetry.space_group_name_H-M   'P 1'
#
loop_
_entity.id
_entity.type
_entity.pdbx_description
1 polymer ?
#
loop_
_entity_poly.entity_id
_entity_poly.type
_entity_poly.pdbx_seq_one_letter_code
_entity_poly.pdbx_strand_id
1 'polypeptide(L)'
;MAWAAMTNGPRVWEERPLPIAVFMPGSVARENAIRSLERAKLPFRTSYESPSLLGLLSMVEAGLAVAPLARCAIPAQLSMLGRSHGLPDLPPLELILARSTKSKRPPCDFLADQLMEDLQRQTGQAGDA
;
A
#
# COMPACT_ATOMS: atom_id res chain seq x y z
N MET A 1 -2.88 -0.31 6.32
CA MET A 1 -2.01 -0.47 5.12
C MET A 1 -0.95 -1.51 5.44
N ALA A 2 -0.01 -1.76 4.53
CA ALA A 2 1.21 -2.52 4.81
C ALA A 2 2.38 -1.97 3.96
N TRP A 3 3.60 -2.26 4.38
CA TRP A 3 4.79 -2.02 3.56
C TRP A 3 4.94 -3.19 2.58
N ALA A 4 5.01 -2.91 1.28
CA ALA A 4 5.27 -3.91 0.26
C ALA A 4 6.78 -3.98 -0.03
N ALA A 5 7.30 -5.21 -0.11
CA ALA A 5 8.69 -5.49 -0.47
C ALA A 5 8.82 -6.80 -1.24
N MET A 6 9.86 -6.91 -2.08
CA MET A 6 10.30 -8.18 -2.65
C MET A 6 11.20 -8.92 -1.66
N THR A 7 10.85 -10.13 -1.24
CA THR A 7 11.63 -10.91 -0.26
C THR A 7 12.64 -11.87 -0.88
N ASN A 8 12.51 -12.17 -2.17
CA ASN A 8 13.42 -13.05 -2.91
C ASN A 8 14.66 -12.32 -3.47
N GLY A 9 15.00 -11.16 -2.89
CA GLY A 9 16.09 -10.30 -3.33
C GLY A 9 16.77 -9.56 -2.17
N PRO A 10 17.50 -8.47 -2.44
CA PRO A 10 18.12 -7.66 -1.41
C PRO A 10 17.07 -7.17 -0.39
N ARG A 11 17.41 -7.25 0.91
CA ARG A 11 16.54 -6.82 2.00
C ARG A 11 16.54 -5.30 2.15
N VAL A 12 15.97 -4.60 1.17
CA VAL A 12 15.96 -3.13 1.12
C VAL A 12 15.30 -2.47 2.35
N TRP A 13 14.45 -3.21 3.08
CA TRP A 13 13.86 -2.72 4.34
C TRP A 13 14.85 -2.65 5.51
N GLU A 14 16.03 -3.25 5.40
CA GLU A 14 17.12 -3.17 6.39
C GLU A 14 18.05 -1.96 6.13
N GLU A 15 18.00 -1.34 4.94
CA GLU A 15 18.80 -0.16 4.63
C GLU A 15 18.44 1.06 5.49
N ARG A 16 19.45 1.85 5.87
CA ARG A 16 19.27 3.13 6.57
C ARG A 16 20.13 4.20 5.89
N PRO A 17 19.54 5.31 5.38
CA PRO A 17 18.11 5.64 5.40
C PRO A 17 17.26 4.69 4.54
N LEU A 18 16.09 4.29 5.02
CA LEU A 18 15.14 3.40 4.35
C LEU A 18 14.72 3.96 2.97
N PRO A 19 14.97 3.25 1.85
CA PRO A 19 14.47 3.65 0.54
C PRO A 19 12.97 3.43 0.47
N ILE A 20 12.22 4.52 0.31
CA ILE A 20 10.77 4.45 0.08
C ILE A 20 10.41 4.87 -1.34
N ALA A 21 9.48 4.12 -1.94
CA ALA A 21 8.74 4.50 -3.13
C ALA A 21 7.34 4.92 -2.69
N VAL A 22 6.97 6.18 -2.94
CA VAL A 22 5.71 6.74 -2.43
C VAL A 22 4.91 7.44 -3.51
N PHE A 23 3.61 7.59 -3.27
CA PHE A 23 2.79 8.48 -4.09
C PHE A 23 3.25 9.94 -3.98
N MET A 24 2.81 10.79 -4.91
CA MET A 24 3.10 12.23 -4.90
C MET A 24 2.56 12.93 -3.62
N PRO A 25 3.09 14.12 -3.26
CA PRO A 25 2.55 14.94 -2.18
C PRO A 25 1.02 15.16 -2.29
N GLY A 26 0.34 15.16 -1.15
CA GLY A 26 -1.13 15.20 -1.06
C GLY A 26 -1.81 13.81 -1.05
N SER A 27 -1.06 12.73 -1.26
CA SER A 27 -1.57 11.37 -1.06
C SER A 27 -1.66 11.01 0.42
N VAL A 28 -2.85 10.59 0.87
CA VAL A 28 -3.09 10.10 2.24
C VAL A 28 -2.15 8.94 2.59
N ALA A 29 -1.89 8.01 1.65
CA ALA A 29 -0.99 6.89 1.86
C ALA A 29 0.46 7.36 2.10
N ARG A 30 0.94 8.32 1.29
CA ARG A 30 2.27 8.93 1.47
C ARG A 30 2.39 9.59 2.82
N GLU A 31 1.43 10.45 3.17
CA GLU A 31 1.47 11.20 4.41
C GLU A 31 1.44 10.29 5.65
N ASN A 32 0.60 9.25 5.62
CA ASN A 32 0.54 8.27 6.68
C ASN A 32 1.85 7.51 6.84
N ALA A 33 2.51 7.15 5.74
CA ALA A 33 3.81 6.49 5.77
C ALA A 33 4.90 7.38 6.36
N ILE A 34 5.01 8.62 5.87
CA ILE A 34 5.99 9.61 6.36
C ILE A 34 5.78 9.88 7.85
N ARG A 35 4.54 10.17 8.27
CA ARG A 35 4.21 10.40 9.69
C ARG A 35 4.58 9.18 10.56
N SER A 36 4.38 7.97 10.06
CA SER A 36 4.72 6.75 10.81
C SER A 36 6.23 6.55 10.93
N LEU A 37 6.99 6.84 9.87
CA LEU A 37 8.46 6.80 9.87
C LEU A 37 9.05 7.87 10.81
N GLU A 38 8.54 9.11 10.73
CA GLU A 38 8.95 10.22 11.59
C GLU A 38 8.69 9.92 13.07
N ARG A 39 7.50 9.41 13.42
CA ARG A 39 7.15 9.01 14.80
C ARG A 39 8.06 7.90 15.31
N ALA A 40 8.40 6.94 14.45
CA ALA A 40 9.33 5.88 14.78
C ALA A 40 10.81 6.32 14.79
N LYS A 41 11.09 7.59 14.42
CA LYS A 41 12.44 8.13 14.23
C LYS A 41 13.29 7.27 13.28
N LEU A 42 12.65 6.66 12.29
CA LEU A 42 13.30 5.81 11.31
C LEU A 42 13.81 6.68 10.16
N PRO A 43 15.13 6.77 9.92
CA PRO A 43 15.65 7.58 8.82
C PRO A 43 15.21 6.96 7.50
N PHE A 44 14.73 7.79 6.58
CA PHE A 44 14.24 7.38 5.27
C PHE A 44 14.69 8.36 4.20
N ARG A 45 14.71 7.88 2.95
CA ARG A 45 14.94 8.69 1.76
C ARG A 45 13.86 8.35 0.74
N THR A 46 13.34 9.37 0.05
CA THR A 46 12.42 9.11 -1.04
C THR A 46 13.20 8.77 -2.30
N SER A 47 13.37 7.47 -2.57
CA SER A 47 14.09 6.98 -3.74
C SER A 47 13.26 7.12 -5.02
N TYR A 48 11.94 7.15 -4.91
CA TYR A 48 11.02 7.28 -6.04
C TYR A 48 9.69 7.89 -5.62
N GLU A 49 9.16 8.82 -6.42
CA GLU A 49 7.81 9.37 -6.27
C GLU A 49 7.04 9.23 -7.59
N SER A 50 5.77 8.81 -7.52
CA SER A 50 4.94 8.67 -8.72
C SER A 50 3.45 8.70 -8.38
N PRO A 51 2.57 9.25 -9.24
CA PRO A 51 1.13 9.10 -9.07
C PRO A 51 0.62 7.69 -9.42
N SER A 52 1.47 6.83 -10.03
CA SER A 52 1.07 5.51 -10.52
C SER A 52 1.38 4.41 -9.52
N LEU A 53 0.35 3.62 -9.15
CA LEU A 53 0.52 2.40 -8.35
C LEU A 53 1.53 1.44 -9.02
N LEU A 54 1.42 1.28 -10.34
CA LEU A 54 2.28 0.38 -11.10
C LEU A 54 3.74 0.85 -11.08
N GLY A 55 3.97 2.16 -11.09
CA GLY A 55 5.31 2.73 -10.92
C GLY A 55 5.92 2.41 -9.55
N LEU A 56 5.13 2.47 -8.47
CA LEU A 56 5.62 2.07 -7.15
C LEU A 56 5.90 0.56 -7.09
N LEU A 57 5.01 -0.26 -7.65
CA LEU A 57 5.19 -1.72 -7.70
C LEU A 57 6.46 -2.10 -8.46
N SER A 58 6.78 -1.45 -9.58
CA SER A 58 8.02 -1.71 -10.32
C SER A 58 9.28 -1.50 -9.48
N MET A 59 9.30 -0.46 -8.63
CA MET A 59 10.44 -0.22 -7.72
C MET A 59 10.55 -1.30 -6.63
N VAL A 60 9.40 -1.78 -6.14
CA VAL A 60 9.34 -2.86 -5.15
C VAL A 60 9.80 -4.18 -5.75
N GLU A 61 9.28 -4.53 -6.94
CA GLU A 61 9.61 -5.76 -7.66
C GLU A 61 11.09 -5.82 -8.05
N ALA A 62 11.68 -4.68 -8.43
CA ALA A 62 13.11 -4.56 -8.70
C ALA A 62 13.98 -4.65 -7.43
N GLY A 63 13.38 -4.70 -6.23
CA GLY A 63 14.11 -4.71 -4.96
C GLY A 63 14.92 -3.42 -4.75
N LEU A 64 14.35 -2.27 -5.12
CA LEU A 64 15.01 -0.96 -5.01
C LEU A 64 14.41 -0.05 -3.92
N ALA A 65 13.20 -0.36 -3.45
CA ALA A 65 12.52 0.39 -2.39
C ALA A 65 11.40 -0.45 -1.75
N VAL A 66 10.96 -0.05 -0.55
CA VAL A 66 9.67 -0.47 0.01
C VAL A 66 8.58 0.55 -0.34
N ALA A 67 7.33 0.11 -0.48
CA ALA A 67 6.20 1.02 -0.75
C ALA A 67 5.07 0.88 0.27
N PRO A 68 4.51 1.99 0.80
CA PRO A 68 3.34 1.94 1.68
C PRO A 68 2.05 1.83 0.85
N LEU A 69 1.43 0.65 0.84
CA LEU A 69 0.27 0.36 0.00
C LEU A 69 -0.96 -0.07 0.81
N ALA A 70 -2.14 0.12 0.24
CA ALA A 70 -3.35 -0.58 0.70
C ALA A 70 -3.14 -2.09 0.52
N ARG A 71 -3.60 -2.91 1.47
CA ARG A 71 -3.33 -4.36 1.44
C ARG A 71 -3.86 -5.05 0.19
N CYS A 72 -5.06 -4.67 -0.26
CA CYS A 72 -5.68 -5.17 -1.51
C CYS A 72 -4.90 -4.78 -2.78
N ALA A 73 -4.01 -3.79 -2.71
CA ALA A 73 -3.19 -3.33 -3.83
C ALA A 73 -1.80 -3.98 -3.84
N ILE A 74 -1.51 -4.90 -2.90
CA ILE A 74 -0.25 -5.63 -2.84
C ILE A 74 -0.46 -6.96 -3.58
N PRO A 75 0.21 -7.17 -4.73
CA PRO A 75 0.16 -8.44 -5.44
C PRO A 75 0.66 -9.60 -4.57
N ALA A 76 0.12 -10.80 -4.78
CA ALA A 76 0.41 -11.98 -3.96
C ALA A 76 1.89 -12.41 -3.97
N GLN A 77 2.64 -12.04 -5.01
CA GLN A 77 4.08 -12.31 -5.09
C GLN A 77 4.93 -11.38 -4.21
N LEU A 78 4.37 -10.29 -3.70
CA LEU A 78 5.06 -9.36 -2.82
C LEU A 78 4.72 -9.65 -1.36
N SER A 79 5.69 -9.40 -0.48
CA SER A 79 5.51 -9.59 0.94
C SER A 79 5.00 -8.33 1.61
N MET A 80 4.09 -8.51 2.57
CA MET A 80 3.65 -7.47 3.49
C MET A 80 4.56 -7.44 4.72
N LEU A 81 5.29 -6.35 4.90
CA LEU A 81 6.19 -6.15 6.02
C LEU A 81 5.54 -5.28 7.11
N GLY A 82 6.08 -5.38 8.33
CA GLY A 82 5.62 -4.67 9.52
C GLY A 82 6.66 -4.68 10.63
N ARG A 83 6.22 -4.59 11.90
CA ARG A 83 7.11 -4.46 13.07
C ARG A 83 8.18 -5.55 13.19
N SER A 84 7.85 -6.80 12.83
CA SER A 84 8.81 -7.91 12.82
C SER A 84 10.00 -7.70 11.89
N HIS A 85 9.87 -6.80 10.91
CA HIS A 85 10.90 -6.42 9.94
C HIS A 85 11.57 -5.08 10.30
N GLY A 86 11.29 -4.52 11.48
CA GLY A 86 11.82 -3.22 11.91
C GLY A 86 11.15 -2.01 11.26
N LEU A 87 9.97 -2.18 10.66
CA LEU A 87 9.18 -1.10 10.07
C LEU A 87 8.00 -0.72 10.97
N PRO A 88 7.62 0.57 11.06
CA PRO A 88 6.46 0.98 11.85
C PRO A 88 5.16 0.47 11.19
N ASP A 89 4.14 0.25 12.01
CA ASP A 89 2.81 -0.02 11.47
C ASP A 89 2.28 1.19 10.70
N LEU A 90 1.54 0.89 9.64
CA LEU A 90 0.86 1.91 8.85
C LEU A 90 -0.63 1.89 9.19
N PRO A 91 -1.25 3.06 9.42
CA PRO A 91 -2.69 3.14 9.67
C PRO A 91 -3.49 2.53 8.50
N PRO A 92 -4.73 2.10 8.72
CA PRO A 92 -5.61 1.70 7.62
C PRO A 92 -5.76 2.84 6.61
N LEU A 93 -5.90 2.48 5.33
CA LEU A 93 -6.29 3.43 4.30
C LEU A 93 -7.77 3.19 4.02
N GLU A 94 -8.57 4.24 4.13
CA GLU A 94 -9.98 4.18 3.77
C GLU A 94 -10.12 4.12 2.25
N LEU A 95 -10.89 3.14 1.78
CA LEU A 95 -11.23 2.98 0.37
C LEU A 95 -12.73 3.26 0.23
N ILE A 96 -13.06 4.13 -0.72
CA ILE A 96 -14.44 4.51 -1.00
C ILE A 96 -14.81 4.15 -2.44
N LEU A 97 -16.02 3.63 -2.62
CA LEU A 97 -16.62 3.50 -3.94
C LEU A 97 -17.46 4.75 -4.22
N ALA A 98 -16.95 5.64 -5.07
CA ALA A 98 -17.68 6.81 -5.52
C ALA A 98 -18.45 6.49 -6.81
N ARG A 99 -19.74 6.81 -6.83
CA ARG A 99 -20.58 6.74 -8.04
C ARG A 99 -21.45 7.98 -8.18
N SER A 100 -21.77 8.35 -9.42
CA SER A 100 -22.70 9.45 -9.68
C SER A 100 -24.09 9.13 -9.11
N THR A 101 -24.73 10.14 -8.51
CA THR A 101 -26.12 10.03 -8.04
C THR A 101 -27.11 9.73 -9.17
N LYS A 102 -26.72 10.00 -10.42
CA LYS A 102 -27.48 9.68 -11.63
C LYS A 102 -27.30 8.23 -12.11
N SER A 103 -26.35 7.48 -11.55
CA SER A 103 -25.99 6.11 -11.98
C SER A 103 -26.88 5.03 -11.36
N LYS A 104 -28.20 5.23 -11.35
CA LYS A 104 -29.19 4.31 -10.76
C LYS A 104 -29.73 3.33 -11.80
N ARG A 105 -28.84 2.49 -12.34
CA ARG A 105 -29.21 1.46 -13.32
C ARG A 105 -28.71 0.09 -12.86
N PRO A 106 -29.44 -1.01 -13.12
CA PRO A 106 -29.11 -2.32 -12.58
C PRO A 106 -27.65 -2.78 -12.80
N PRO A 107 -27.00 -2.56 -13.97
CA PRO A 107 -25.59 -2.93 -14.14
C PRO A 107 -24.62 -2.16 -13.23
N CYS A 108 -24.95 -0.91 -12.88
CA CYS A 108 -24.13 -0.11 -11.98
C CYS A 108 -24.34 -0.46 -10.51
N ASP A 109 -25.55 -0.90 -10.14
CA ASP A 109 -25.82 -1.45 -8.81
C ASP A 109 -25.07 -2.78 -8.65
N PHE A 110 -25.23 -3.70 -9.60
CA PHE A 110 -24.52 -4.98 -9.60
C PHE A 110 -23.00 -4.81 -9.51
N LEU A 111 -22.41 -3.92 -10.33
CA LEU A 111 -20.96 -3.68 -10.28
C LEU A 111 -20.53 -3.09 -8.93
N ALA A 112 -21.33 -2.18 -8.34
CA ALA A 112 -21.01 -1.59 -7.06
C ALA A 112 -21.03 -2.63 -5.94
N ASP A 113 -22.06 -3.48 -5.92
CA ASP A 113 -22.20 -4.56 -4.94
C ASP A 113 -21.04 -5.56 -5.10
N GLN A 114 -20.70 -5.95 -6.33
CA GLN A 114 -19.59 -6.88 -6.59
C GLN A 114 -18.24 -6.34 -6.12
N LEU A 115 -17.94 -5.06 -6.40
CA LEU A 115 -16.71 -4.42 -5.95
C LEU A 115 -16.62 -4.36 -4.41
N MET A 116 -17.73 -4.07 -3.74
CA MET A 116 -17.78 -4.02 -2.28
C MET A 116 -17.59 -5.40 -1.66
N GLU A 117 -18.26 -6.43 -2.20
CA GLU A 117 -18.10 -7.82 -1.77
C GLU A 117 -16.66 -8.32 -1.96
N ASP A 118 -16.04 -8.05 -3.11
CA ASP A 118 -14.67 -8.48 -3.41
C ASP A 118 -13.65 -7.85 -2.46
N LEU A 119 -13.79 -6.54 -2.18
CA LEU A 119 -12.91 -5.83 -1.25
C LEU A 119 -13.09 -6.31 0.21
N GLN A 120 -14.31 -6.65 0.61
CA GLN A 120 -14.60 -7.22 1.93
C GLN A 120 -13.99 -8.62 2.07
N ARG A 121 -14.11 -9.48 1.05
CA ARG A 121 -13.50 -10.82 1.06
C ARG A 121 -11.98 -10.77 1.22
N GLN A 122 -11.32 -9.86 0.51
CA GLN A 122 -9.87 -9.68 0.62
C GLN A 122 -9.43 -9.17 2.00
N THR A 123 -10.30 -8.44 2.71
CA THR A 123 -10.02 -7.94 4.06
C THR A 123 -10.16 -9.05 5.11
N GLY A 124 -11.08 -10.00 4.91
CA GLY A 124 -11.29 -11.14 5.82
C GLY A 124 -10.22 -12.23 5.76
N GLN A 125 -9.58 -12.43 4.61
CA GLN A 125 -8.55 -13.48 4.44
C GLN A 125 -7.17 -13.10 5.03
N ALA A 126 -6.92 -11.84 5.37
CA ALA A 126 -5.64 -11.36 5.89
C ALA A 126 -5.53 -11.33 7.43
N GLY A 127 -6.50 -11.93 8.14
CA GLY A 127 -6.57 -11.98 9.61
C GLY A 127 -6.23 -13.32 10.26
N ASP A 128 -6.08 -14.40 9.46
CA ASP A 128 -5.94 -15.79 9.94
C ASP A 128 -4.53 -16.39 9.70
N ALA A 129 -3.50 -15.56 9.53
CA ALA A 129 -2.10 -15.99 9.42
C ALA A 129 -1.18 -15.10 10.27
#